data_AF-A0A0C2YUA6-F1
#
_entry.id   AF-A0A0C2YUA6-F1
#
_cell.length_a   1.000
_cell.length_b   1.000
_cell.length_c   1.000
_cell.angle_alpha   90.00
_cell.angle_beta   90.00
_cell.angle_gamma   90.00
#
_symmetry.space_group_name_H-M   'P 1'
#
loop_
_entity.id
_entity.type
_entity.pdbx_description
1 polymer ?
#
loop_
_entity_poly.entity_id
_entity_poly.type
_entity_poly.pdbx_seq_one_letter_code
_entity_poly.pdbx_strand_id
1 'polypeptide(L)'
;MTLQTDLAAAVAKVTADSTLLHKVVHGPAGGTESQVVTEGGPVKTVAKAIADIDTRLQSGLETLDQKVAAAAASAVLAVQGADAAETSEAAIAANAQAASLSETHAAASASSASGNAAAANTSAVAAQASRQASENAAAQAEQARTATVAAKAVATQAAINAGVSASAANASAIAANTSEVATRSNAEAADLSEQRAAAASALAVAAEASATASAVQAHASEIASAGSASAAAQAETDGAFWAGQAERFAVAAEAAATIVAEATGLDLQTLIVSARRGSDYRTLGIELF
;
A
#
# COMPACT_ATOMS: atom_id res chain seq x y z
N MET A 1 89.97 12.60 158.66
CA MET A 1 88.94 11.58 158.39
C MET A 1 89.48 10.25 158.87
N THR A 2 88.65 9.40 159.49
CA THR A 2 89.05 8.05 159.94
C THR A 2 88.44 7.00 159.02
N LEU A 3 89.02 5.80 158.96
CA LEU A 3 88.47 4.67 158.18
C LEU A 3 86.99 4.38 158.48
N GLN A 4 86.53 4.64 159.71
CA GLN A 4 85.13 4.50 160.08
C GLN A 4 84.24 5.57 159.43
N THR A 5 84.71 6.81 159.30
CA THR A 5 84.00 7.89 158.59
C THR A 5 83.87 7.58 157.10
N ASP A 6 84.94 7.10 156.48
CA ASP A 6 84.95 6.77 155.05
C ASP A 6 84.08 5.55 154.74
N LEU A 7 84.09 4.53 155.61
CA LEU A 7 83.22 3.37 155.49
C LEU A 7 81.73 3.75 155.63
N ALA A 8 81.38 4.61 156.59
CA ALA A 8 80.01 5.08 156.76
C ALA A 8 79.53 5.89 155.54
N ALA A 9 80.39 6.74 154.98
CA ALA A 9 80.09 7.49 153.76
C ALA A 9 79.92 6.57 152.54
N ALA A 10 80.77 5.55 152.39
CA ALA A 10 80.66 4.55 151.32
C ALA A 10 79.37 3.72 151.44
N VAL A 11 79.02 3.27 152.64
CA VAL A 11 77.76 2.52 152.88
C VAL A 11 76.54 3.40 152.60
N ALA A 12 76.57 4.67 153.01
CA ALA A 12 75.49 5.61 152.71
C ALA A 12 75.32 5.81 151.19
N LYS A 13 76.42 5.93 150.45
CA LYS A 13 76.40 6.05 148.99
C LYS A 13 75.86 4.79 148.31
N VAL A 14 76.38 3.61 148.68
CA VAL A 14 75.91 2.32 148.13
C VAL A 14 74.44 2.08 148.45
N THR A 15 73.98 2.46 149.64
CA THR A 15 72.56 2.33 150.03
C THR A 15 71.67 3.25 149.20
N ALA A 16 72.11 4.49 148.97
CA ALA A 16 71.41 5.45 148.11
C ALA A 16 71.35 4.94 146.66
N ASP A 17 72.48 4.52 146.10
CA ASP A 17 72.59 4.00 144.74
C ASP A 17 71.78 2.71 144.54
N SER A 18 71.81 1.79 145.52
CA SER A 18 71.00 0.55 145.51
C SER A 18 69.50 0.85 145.57
N THR A 19 69.10 1.85 146.35
CA THR A 19 67.70 2.31 146.40
C THR A 19 67.26 2.92 145.07
N LEU A 20 68.12 3.72 144.42
CA LEU A 20 67.85 4.25 143.09
C LEU A 20 67.74 3.14 142.05
N LEU A 21 68.67 2.16 142.06
CA LEU A 21 68.63 1.01 141.16
C LEU A 21 67.35 0.18 141.37
N HIS A 22 66.97 -0.08 142.61
CA HIS A 22 65.73 -0.80 142.93
C HIS A 22 64.50 -0.07 142.38
N LYS A 23 64.44 1.27 142.51
CA LYS A 23 63.36 2.08 141.92
C LYS A 23 63.36 2.03 140.40
N VAL A 24 64.53 2.05 139.74
CA VAL A 24 64.63 1.95 138.28
C VAL A 24 64.16 0.58 137.79
N VAL A 25 64.56 -0.51 138.46
CA VAL A 25 64.26 -1.89 138.03
C VAL A 25 62.83 -2.31 138.39
N HIS A 26 62.34 -1.97 139.58
CA HIS A 26 61.04 -2.43 140.10
C HIS A 26 59.98 -1.34 140.21
N GLY A 27 60.28 -0.11 139.79
CA GLY A 27 59.31 0.98 139.80
C GLY A 27 58.16 0.76 138.79
N PRO A 28 57.03 1.47 138.96
CA PRO A 28 55.81 1.25 138.19
C PRO A 28 55.95 1.73 136.73
N ALA A 29 55.07 1.23 135.86
CA ALA A 29 55.00 1.63 134.44
C ALA A 29 54.36 3.01 134.22
N GLY A 30 53.51 3.46 135.14
CA GLY A 30 52.74 4.71 135.05
C GLY A 30 52.84 5.57 136.30
N GLY A 31 52.33 6.81 136.21
CA GLY A 31 52.35 7.79 137.30
C GLY A 31 53.71 8.49 137.48
N THR A 32 53.81 9.32 138.53
CA THR A 32 54.99 10.14 138.82
C THR A 32 56.22 9.31 139.19
N GLU A 33 56.03 8.16 139.82
CA GLU A 33 57.10 7.22 140.22
C GLU A 33 57.68 6.39 139.05
N SER A 34 57.16 6.58 137.84
CA SER A 34 57.69 5.92 136.62
C SER A 34 58.97 6.57 136.08
N GLN A 35 59.39 7.68 136.68
CA GLN A 35 60.69 8.33 136.46
C GLN A 35 61.44 8.44 137.78
N VAL A 36 62.67 7.95 137.80
CA VAL A 36 63.57 8.05 138.96
C VAL A 36 64.56 9.17 138.70
N VAL A 37 64.57 10.18 139.57
CA VAL A 37 65.55 11.27 139.49
C VAL A 37 66.90 10.74 139.97
N THR A 38 67.88 10.74 139.06
CA THR A 38 69.27 10.42 139.35
C THR A 38 70.12 11.70 139.29
N GLU A 39 71.38 11.63 139.70
CA GLU A 39 72.32 12.76 139.57
C GLU A 39 72.49 13.22 138.11
N GLY A 40 72.32 12.31 137.14
CA GLY A 40 72.35 12.59 135.70
C GLY A 40 71.00 13.02 135.10
N GLY A 41 69.96 13.21 135.93
CA GLY A 41 68.60 13.55 135.50
C GLY A 41 67.61 12.40 135.62
N PRO A 42 66.36 12.58 135.15
CA PRO A 42 65.31 11.58 135.26
C PRO A 42 65.54 10.41 134.31
N VAL A 43 65.52 9.19 134.86
CA VAL A 43 65.60 7.93 134.10
C VAL A 43 64.27 7.19 134.22
N LYS A 44 63.81 6.59 133.13
CA LYS A 44 62.59 5.77 133.14
C LYS A 44 62.81 4.50 133.94
N THR A 45 61.78 4.04 134.65
CA THR A 45 61.76 2.66 135.15
C THR A 45 61.76 1.67 133.98
N VAL A 46 62.22 0.45 134.20
CA VAL A 46 62.18 -0.62 133.18
C VAL A 46 60.75 -0.87 132.72
N ALA A 47 59.80 -0.90 133.67
CA ALA A 47 58.38 -1.08 133.37
C ALA A 47 57.82 0.05 132.48
N LYS A 48 58.23 1.30 132.70
CA LYS A 48 57.84 2.43 131.85
C LYS A 48 58.42 2.31 130.43
N ALA A 49 59.69 1.95 130.33
CA ALA A 49 60.35 1.79 129.03
C ALA A 49 59.65 0.70 128.17
N ILE A 50 59.27 -0.43 128.79
CA ILE A 50 58.51 -1.49 128.13
C ILE A 50 57.13 -1.00 127.71
N ALA A 51 56.39 -0.33 128.61
CA ALA A 51 55.05 0.19 128.29
C ALA A 51 55.06 1.22 127.14
N ASP A 52 56.08 2.09 127.09
CA ASP A 52 56.26 3.04 125.99
C ASP A 52 56.58 2.31 124.67
N ILE A 53 57.38 1.24 124.72
CA ILE A 53 57.68 0.40 123.54
C ILE A 53 56.42 -0.31 123.04
N ASP A 54 55.65 -0.93 123.94
CA ASP A 54 54.40 -1.62 123.60
C ASP A 54 53.39 -0.67 122.95
N THR A 55 53.25 0.53 123.51
CA THR A 55 52.39 1.58 122.93
C THR A 55 52.83 1.93 121.50
N ARG A 56 54.14 2.10 121.27
CA ARG A 56 54.67 2.41 119.93
C ARG A 56 54.48 1.25 118.94
N LEU A 57 54.64 0.00 119.41
CA LEU A 57 54.39 -1.18 118.59
C LEU A 57 52.92 -1.29 118.21
N GLN A 58 52.00 -1.08 119.15
CA GLN A 58 50.55 -1.08 118.88
C GLN A 58 50.16 -0.01 117.86
N SER A 59 50.60 1.24 118.05
CA SER A 59 50.35 2.30 117.05
C SER A 59 50.97 2.01 115.69
N GLY A 60 52.16 1.38 115.68
CA GLY A 60 52.82 0.94 114.45
C GLY A 60 52.04 -0.15 113.71
N LEU A 61 51.49 -1.12 114.43
CA LEU A 61 50.64 -2.18 113.88
C LEU A 61 49.32 -1.63 113.33
N GLU A 62 48.64 -0.73 114.06
CA GLU A 62 47.43 -0.06 113.56
C GLU A 62 47.70 0.73 112.28
N THR A 63 48.83 1.43 112.22
CA THR A 63 49.26 2.15 111.00
C THR A 63 49.54 1.19 109.85
N LEU A 64 50.14 0.04 110.13
CA LEU A 64 50.42 -0.99 109.13
C LEU A 64 49.11 -1.59 108.59
N ASP A 65 48.16 -1.91 109.45
CA ASP A 65 46.84 -2.43 109.06
C ASP A 65 46.09 -1.44 108.15
N GLN A 66 46.12 -0.15 108.48
CA GLN A 66 45.54 0.90 107.62
C GLN A 66 46.22 0.96 106.24
N LYS A 67 47.55 0.84 106.18
CA LYS A 67 48.29 0.83 104.90
C LYS A 67 48.00 -0.41 104.07
N VAL A 68 47.89 -1.58 104.72
CA VAL A 68 47.54 -2.84 104.04
C VAL A 68 46.13 -2.75 103.47
N ALA A 69 45.17 -2.23 104.23
CA ALA A 69 43.81 -2.01 103.75
C ALA A 69 43.77 -1.03 102.56
N ALA A 70 44.51 0.09 102.62
CA ALA A 70 44.60 1.05 101.53
C ALA A 70 45.27 0.48 100.27
N ALA A 71 46.31 -0.36 100.44
CA ALA A 71 46.98 -1.05 99.34
C ALA A 71 46.05 -2.09 98.69
N ALA A 72 45.30 -2.86 99.48
CA ALA A 72 44.31 -3.80 98.98
C ALA A 72 43.20 -3.09 98.19
N ALA A 73 42.69 -1.96 98.70
CA ALA A 73 41.71 -1.13 97.98
C ALA A 73 42.28 -0.58 96.66
N SER A 74 43.52 -0.10 96.67
CA SER A 74 44.21 0.38 95.46
C SER A 74 44.41 -0.73 94.43
N ALA A 75 44.74 -1.95 94.86
CA ALA A 75 44.88 -3.10 93.97
C ALA A 75 43.55 -3.49 93.30
N VAL A 76 42.45 -3.47 94.07
CA VAL A 76 41.11 -3.72 93.52
C VAL A 76 40.73 -2.66 92.48
N LEU A 77 41.00 -1.38 92.75
CA LEU A 77 40.75 -0.30 91.80
C LEU A 77 41.60 -0.42 90.53
N ALA A 78 42.85 -0.87 90.64
CA ALA A 78 43.72 -1.10 89.50
C ALA A 78 43.19 -2.23 88.59
N VAL A 79 42.71 -3.33 89.18
CA VAL A 79 42.08 -4.43 88.43
C VAL A 79 40.80 -3.95 87.74
N GLN A 80 39.92 -3.24 88.45
CA GLN A 80 38.70 -2.68 87.85
C GLN A 80 38.99 -1.70 86.72
N GLY A 81 40.06 -0.90 86.85
CA GLY A 81 40.53 0.00 85.80
C GLY A 81 41.02 -0.74 84.56
N ALA A 82 41.74 -1.86 84.74
CA ALA A 82 42.18 -2.71 83.64
C ALA A 82 40.99 -3.36 82.90
N ASP A 83 40.03 -3.92 83.65
CA ASP A 83 38.81 -4.53 83.08
C ASP A 83 37.99 -3.49 82.28
N ALA A 84 37.88 -2.26 82.80
CA ALA A 84 37.19 -1.16 82.11
C ALA A 84 37.92 -0.74 80.83
N ALA A 85 39.26 -0.72 80.83
CA ALA A 85 40.06 -0.44 79.64
C ALA A 85 39.88 -1.53 78.57
N GLU A 86 39.94 -2.80 78.94
CA GLU A 86 39.71 -3.94 78.03
C GLU A 86 38.30 -3.87 77.42
N THR A 87 37.28 -3.59 78.24
CA THR A 87 35.89 -3.41 77.77
C THR A 87 35.77 -2.25 76.79
N SER A 88 36.47 -1.14 77.06
CA SER A 88 36.48 0.04 76.17
C SER A 88 37.17 -0.27 74.84
N GLU A 89 38.28 -1.00 74.84
CA GLU A 89 38.98 -1.43 73.62
C GLU A 89 38.11 -2.35 72.77
N ALA A 90 37.43 -3.31 73.39
CA ALA A 90 36.48 -4.19 72.71
C ALA A 90 35.32 -3.40 72.08
N ALA A 91 34.79 -2.39 72.76
CA ALA A 91 33.73 -1.52 72.24
C ALA A 91 34.21 -0.68 71.04
N ILE A 92 35.44 -0.15 71.09
CA ILE A 92 36.05 0.60 69.98
C ILE A 92 36.22 -0.31 68.75
N ALA A 93 36.72 -1.54 68.95
CA ALA A 93 36.88 -2.52 67.88
C ALA A 93 35.54 -2.91 67.23
N ALA A 94 34.51 -3.14 68.05
CA ALA A 94 33.15 -3.43 67.56
C ALA A 94 32.58 -2.26 66.74
N ASN A 95 32.76 -1.03 67.20
CA ASN A 95 32.33 0.17 66.47
C ASN A 95 33.07 0.34 65.14
N ALA A 96 34.38 0.09 65.12
CA ALA A 96 35.17 0.14 63.89
C ALA A 96 34.67 -0.92 62.87
N GLN A 97 34.40 -2.13 63.33
CA GLN A 97 33.84 -3.19 62.48
C GLN A 97 32.45 -2.83 61.94
N ALA A 98 31.57 -2.27 62.79
CA ALA A 98 30.25 -1.81 62.36
C ALA A 98 30.34 -0.70 61.30
N ALA A 99 31.29 0.23 61.44
CA ALA A 99 31.53 1.28 60.44
C ALA A 99 31.97 0.68 59.11
N SER A 100 32.94 -0.25 59.09
CA SER A 100 33.40 -0.92 57.86
C SER A 100 32.29 -1.74 57.17
N LEU A 101 31.43 -2.41 57.95
CA LEU A 101 30.25 -3.11 57.42
C LEU A 101 29.26 -2.13 56.79
N SER A 102 29.01 -0.98 57.44
CA SER A 102 28.14 0.06 56.91
C SER A 102 28.65 0.64 55.59
N GLU A 103 29.96 0.90 55.48
CA GLU A 103 30.58 1.35 54.22
C GLU A 103 30.43 0.30 53.10
N THR A 104 30.63 -0.97 53.44
CA THR A 104 30.45 -2.09 52.49
C THR A 104 29.00 -2.17 52.01
N HIS A 105 28.02 -2.05 52.91
CA HIS A 105 26.60 -2.03 52.55
C HIS A 105 26.23 -0.82 51.70
N ALA A 106 26.79 0.36 51.99
CA ALA A 106 26.58 1.56 51.19
C ALA A 106 27.14 1.39 49.77
N ALA A 107 28.35 0.84 49.63
CA ALA A 107 28.97 0.54 48.34
C ALA A 107 28.13 -0.48 47.54
N ALA A 108 27.69 -1.58 48.17
CA ALA A 108 26.84 -2.58 47.53
C ALA A 108 25.49 -2.00 47.07
N SER A 109 24.89 -1.11 47.87
CA SER A 109 23.65 -0.41 47.54
C SER A 109 23.84 0.52 46.33
N ALA A 110 24.95 1.27 46.28
CA ALA A 110 25.28 2.13 45.16
C ALA A 110 25.53 1.31 43.86
N SER A 111 26.24 0.19 43.94
CA SER A 111 26.42 -0.73 42.81
C SER A 111 25.09 -1.29 42.30
N SER A 112 24.20 -1.68 43.22
CA SER A 112 22.87 -2.18 42.87
C SER A 112 22.01 -1.11 42.18
N ALA A 113 22.03 0.12 42.67
CA ALA A 113 21.34 1.25 42.06
C ALA A 113 21.86 1.54 40.64
N SER A 114 23.18 1.53 40.45
CA SER A 114 23.82 1.68 39.13
C SER A 114 23.40 0.58 38.15
N GLY A 115 23.41 -0.68 38.60
CA GLY A 115 22.95 -1.82 37.81
C GLY A 115 21.48 -1.71 37.39
N ASN A 116 20.61 -1.30 38.32
CA ASN A 116 19.19 -1.06 38.03
C ASN A 116 18.98 0.07 37.02
N ALA A 117 19.76 1.16 37.12
CA ALA A 117 19.71 2.26 36.16
C ALA A 117 20.16 1.83 34.76
N ALA A 118 21.22 1.01 34.66
CA ALA A 118 21.67 0.45 33.40
C ALA A 118 20.60 -0.46 32.76
N ALA A 119 20.00 -1.35 33.55
CA ALA A 119 18.92 -2.23 33.09
C ALA A 119 17.69 -1.45 32.61
N ALA A 120 17.29 -0.40 33.33
CA ALA A 120 16.21 0.48 32.93
C ALA A 120 16.51 1.20 31.60
N ASN A 121 17.74 1.68 31.42
CA ASN A 121 18.18 2.30 30.17
C ASN A 121 18.15 1.31 29.00
N THR A 122 18.66 0.09 29.18
CA THR A 122 18.58 -0.97 28.15
C THR A 122 17.13 -1.28 27.78
N SER A 123 16.23 -1.35 28.76
CA SER A 123 14.80 -1.56 28.50
C SER A 123 14.17 -0.41 27.72
N ALA A 124 14.55 0.84 28.01
CA ALA A 124 14.07 2.01 27.29
C ALA A 124 14.52 2.01 25.82
N VAL A 125 15.79 1.66 25.56
CA VAL A 125 16.33 1.52 24.19
C VAL A 125 15.62 0.40 23.43
N ALA A 126 15.38 -0.76 24.07
CA ALA A 126 14.64 -1.85 23.46
C ALA A 126 13.21 -1.45 23.07
N ALA A 127 12.52 -0.71 23.94
CA ALA A 127 11.19 -0.17 23.65
C ALA A 127 11.20 0.85 22.50
N GLN A 128 12.22 1.71 22.41
CA GLN A 128 12.40 2.62 21.27
C GLN A 128 12.62 1.86 19.95
N ALA A 129 13.47 0.84 19.94
CA ALA A 129 13.71 0.01 18.76
C ALA A 129 12.44 -0.72 18.30
N SER A 130 11.64 -1.23 19.24
CA SER A 130 10.35 -1.87 18.94
C SER A 130 9.33 -0.90 18.33
N ARG A 131 9.26 0.35 18.83
CA ARG A 131 8.44 1.39 18.22
C ARG A 131 8.87 1.71 16.79
N GLN A 132 10.18 1.92 16.57
CA GLN A 132 10.71 2.20 15.24
C GLN A 132 10.43 1.06 14.25
N ALA A 133 10.57 -0.19 14.68
CA ALA A 133 10.24 -1.35 13.85
C ALA A 133 8.75 -1.39 13.46
N SER A 134 7.87 -1.03 14.39
CA SER A 134 6.42 -0.96 14.16
C SER A 134 6.06 0.16 13.19
N GLU A 135 6.68 1.33 13.32
CA GLU A 135 6.50 2.47 12.40
C GLU A 135 6.98 2.12 10.98
N ASN A 136 8.14 1.46 10.86
CA ASN A 136 8.67 1.00 9.58
C ASN A 136 7.74 -0.02 8.91
N ALA A 137 7.17 -0.96 9.69
CA ALA A 137 6.21 -1.93 9.17
C ALA A 137 4.91 -1.27 8.69
N ALA A 138 4.42 -0.26 9.42
CA ALA A 138 3.25 0.52 9.01
C ALA A 138 3.51 1.29 7.70
N ALA A 139 4.69 1.91 7.56
CA ALA A 139 5.08 2.61 6.34
C ALA A 139 5.16 1.66 5.13
N GLN A 140 5.74 0.47 5.30
CA GLN A 140 5.78 -0.56 4.25
C GLN A 140 4.38 -1.03 3.85
N ALA A 141 3.48 -1.22 4.81
CA ALA A 141 2.09 -1.59 4.54
C ALA A 141 1.36 -0.52 3.72
N GLU A 142 1.59 0.76 4.02
CA GLU A 142 0.98 1.87 3.27
C GLU A 142 1.56 2.00 1.85
N GLN A 143 2.87 1.78 1.68
CA GLN A 143 3.49 1.69 0.37
C GLN A 143 2.90 0.54 -0.46
N ALA A 144 2.68 -0.64 0.15
CA ALA A 144 2.06 -1.78 -0.52
C ALA A 144 0.61 -1.51 -0.95
N ARG A 145 -0.18 -0.81 -0.11
CA ARG A 145 -1.53 -0.36 -0.47
C ARG A 145 -1.50 0.60 -1.66
N THR A 146 -0.61 1.58 -1.63
CA THR A 146 -0.44 2.54 -2.73
C THR A 146 -0.06 1.84 -4.03
N ALA A 147 0.89 0.89 -3.99
CA ALA A 147 1.27 0.08 -5.13
C ALA A 147 0.10 -0.76 -5.68
N THR A 148 -0.72 -1.32 -4.79
CA THR A 148 -1.91 -2.09 -5.19
C THR A 148 -2.95 -1.21 -5.88
N VAL A 149 -3.20 0.00 -5.37
CA VAL A 149 -4.12 0.97 -6.00
C VAL A 149 -3.60 1.39 -7.38
N ALA A 150 -2.29 1.66 -7.50
CA ALA A 150 -1.67 1.99 -8.78
C ALA A 150 -1.79 0.84 -9.79
N ALA A 151 -1.53 -0.41 -9.37
CA ALA A 151 -1.69 -1.59 -10.21
C ALA A 151 -3.14 -1.75 -10.69
N LYS A 152 -4.13 -1.53 -9.81
CA LYS A 152 -5.55 -1.56 -10.17
C LYS A 152 -5.91 -0.47 -11.19
N ALA A 153 -5.35 0.74 -11.05
CA ALA A 153 -5.56 1.83 -12.01
C ALA A 153 -4.97 1.48 -13.39
N VAL A 154 -3.75 0.93 -13.44
CA VAL A 154 -3.13 0.46 -14.70
C VAL A 154 -3.95 -0.64 -15.35
N ALA A 155 -4.42 -1.63 -14.59
CA ALA A 155 -5.28 -2.69 -15.11
C ALA A 155 -6.61 -2.15 -15.67
N THR A 156 -7.21 -1.17 -15.00
CA THR A 156 -8.42 -0.50 -15.47
C THR A 156 -8.17 0.26 -16.77
N GLN A 157 -7.06 0.99 -16.87
CA GLN A 157 -6.69 1.71 -18.09
C GLN A 157 -6.42 0.74 -19.27
N ALA A 158 -5.77 -0.39 -19.01
CA ALA A 158 -5.56 -1.42 -20.02
C ALA A 158 -6.89 -1.99 -20.55
N ALA A 159 -7.87 -2.23 -19.67
CA ALA A 159 -9.20 -2.68 -20.08
C ALA A 159 -9.93 -1.63 -20.93
N ILE A 160 -9.84 -0.34 -20.57
CA ILE A 160 -10.38 0.77 -21.38
C ILE A 160 -9.74 0.79 -22.76
N ASN A 161 -8.40 0.73 -22.84
CA ASN A 161 -7.68 0.74 -24.11
C ASN A 161 -8.07 -0.46 -24.99
N ALA A 162 -8.25 -1.64 -24.41
CA ALA A 162 -8.73 -2.82 -25.13
C ALA A 162 -10.14 -2.62 -25.69
N GLY A 163 -11.05 -2.02 -24.92
CA GLY A 163 -12.40 -1.69 -25.37
C GLY A 163 -12.43 -0.66 -26.51
N VAL A 164 -11.55 0.35 -26.45
CA VAL A 164 -11.37 1.33 -27.53
C VAL A 164 -10.86 0.65 -28.81
N SER A 165 -9.84 -0.21 -28.70
CA SER A 165 -9.30 -0.96 -29.84
C SER A 165 -10.35 -1.89 -30.47
N ALA A 166 -11.17 -2.57 -29.65
CA ALA A 166 -12.26 -3.41 -30.15
C ALA A 166 -13.33 -2.58 -30.89
N SER A 167 -13.68 -1.41 -30.35
CA SER A 167 -14.62 -0.48 -30.99
C SER A 167 -14.07 0.06 -32.32
N ALA A 168 -12.79 0.39 -32.38
CA ALA A 168 -12.11 0.82 -33.60
C ALA A 168 -12.09 -0.30 -34.66
N ALA A 169 -11.77 -1.53 -34.27
CA ALA A 169 -11.81 -2.70 -35.17
C ALA A 169 -13.22 -2.95 -35.72
N ASN A 170 -14.25 -2.82 -34.88
CA ASN A 170 -15.65 -2.94 -35.32
C ASN A 170 -16.04 -1.83 -36.31
N ALA A 171 -15.63 -0.58 -36.05
CA ALA A 171 -15.86 0.52 -36.98
C ALA A 171 -15.16 0.29 -38.34
N SER A 172 -13.92 -0.21 -38.34
CA SER A 172 -13.22 -0.60 -39.57
C SER A 172 -13.92 -1.73 -40.33
N ALA A 173 -14.46 -2.73 -39.63
CA ALA A 173 -15.22 -3.81 -40.25
C ALA A 173 -16.52 -3.30 -40.90
N ILE A 174 -17.24 -2.39 -40.23
CA ILE A 174 -18.44 -1.73 -40.80
C ILE A 174 -18.07 -0.92 -42.05
N ALA A 175 -16.98 -0.15 -41.99
CA ALA A 175 -16.50 0.63 -43.13
C ALA A 175 -16.11 -0.28 -44.31
N ALA A 176 -15.43 -1.40 -44.05
CA ALA A 176 -15.07 -2.38 -45.07
C ALA A 176 -16.32 -3.02 -45.72
N ASN A 177 -17.29 -3.46 -44.91
CA ASN A 177 -18.56 -4.00 -45.42
C ASN A 177 -19.33 -2.96 -46.24
N THR A 178 -19.36 -1.70 -45.81
CA THR A 178 -20.02 -0.61 -46.54
C THR A 178 -19.33 -0.37 -47.88
N SER A 179 -18.00 -0.39 -47.91
CA SER A 179 -17.21 -0.29 -49.15
C SER A 179 -17.50 -1.46 -50.10
N GLU A 180 -17.58 -2.69 -49.58
CA GLU A 180 -17.93 -3.88 -50.37
C GLU A 180 -19.36 -3.81 -50.94
N VAL A 181 -20.32 -3.33 -50.16
CA VAL A 181 -21.69 -3.10 -50.67
C VAL A 181 -21.69 -2.03 -51.75
N ALA A 182 -20.92 -0.94 -51.59
CA ALA A 182 -20.81 0.10 -52.60
C ALA A 182 -20.14 -0.40 -53.89
N THR A 183 -19.08 -1.23 -53.80
CA THR A 183 -18.45 -1.82 -54.99
C THR A 183 -19.38 -2.80 -55.70
N ARG A 184 -20.13 -3.64 -54.96
CA ARG A 184 -21.17 -4.50 -55.56
C ARG A 184 -22.27 -3.69 -56.24
N SER A 185 -22.79 -2.66 -55.58
CA SER A 185 -23.80 -1.77 -56.17
C SER A 185 -23.29 -1.06 -57.43
N ASN A 186 -22.03 -0.62 -57.45
CA ASN A 186 -21.41 -0.04 -58.64
C ASN A 186 -21.22 -1.06 -59.77
N ALA A 187 -20.87 -2.31 -59.45
CA ALA A 187 -20.78 -3.39 -60.43
C ALA A 187 -22.16 -3.71 -61.03
N GLU A 188 -23.19 -3.84 -60.20
CA GLU A 188 -24.58 -4.02 -60.65
C GLU A 188 -25.06 -2.86 -61.53
N ALA A 189 -24.71 -1.61 -61.18
CA ALA A 189 -25.01 -0.44 -61.98
C ALA A 189 -24.28 -0.45 -63.34
N ALA A 190 -23.02 -0.91 -63.37
CA ALA A 190 -22.26 -1.09 -64.60
C ALA A 190 -22.87 -2.18 -65.49
N ASP A 191 -23.23 -3.34 -64.93
CA ASP A 191 -23.90 -4.44 -65.64
C ASP A 191 -25.25 -3.98 -66.22
N LEU A 192 -26.05 -3.24 -65.44
CA LEU A 192 -27.30 -2.62 -65.91
C LEU A 192 -27.05 -1.62 -67.05
N SER A 193 -25.97 -0.83 -66.95
CA SER A 193 -25.57 0.10 -68.01
C SER A 193 -25.17 -0.64 -69.28
N GLU A 194 -24.42 -1.74 -69.17
CA GLU A 194 -24.04 -2.60 -70.30
C GLU A 194 -25.26 -3.27 -70.93
N GLN A 195 -26.18 -3.81 -70.13
CA GLN A 195 -27.47 -4.34 -70.61
C GLN A 195 -28.31 -3.29 -71.35
N ARG A 196 -28.37 -2.05 -70.82
CA ARG A 196 -29.06 -0.94 -71.50
C ARG A 196 -28.39 -0.55 -72.82
N ALA A 197 -27.06 -0.53 -72.86
CA ALA A 197 -26.31 -0.27 -74.10
C ALA A 197 -26.53 -1.37 -75.14
N ALA A 198 -26.53 -2.64 -74.73
CA ALA A 198 -26.85 -3.78 -75.59
C ALA A 198 -28.29 -3.72 -76.10
N ALA A 199 -29.25 -3.38 -75.22
CA ALA A 199 -30.65 -3.19 -75.61
C ALA A 199 -30.83 -2.02 -76.59
N ALA A 200 -30.14 -0.89 -76.38
CA ALA A 200 -30.15 0.24 -77.30
C ALA A 200 -29.55 -0.11 -78.68
N SER A 201 -28.46 -0.88 -78.70
CA SER A 201 -27.86 -1.41 -79.93
C SER A 201 -28.84 -2.34 -80.66
N ALA A 202 -29.50 -3.26 -79.95
CA ALA A 202 -30.52 -4.13 -80.53
C ALA A 202 -31.72 -3.34 -81.08
N LEU A 203 -32.14 -2.28 -80.39
CA LEU A 203 -33.19 -1.38 -80.85
C LEU A 203 -32.78 -0.61 -82.13
N ALA A 204 -31.52 -0.18 -82.21
CA ALA A 204 -30.97 0.48 -83.39
C ALA A 204 -30.92 -0.48 -84.60
N VAL A 205 -30.49 -1.72 -84.40
CA VAL A 205 -30.53 -2.77 -85.44
C VAL A 205 -31.98 -3.05 -85.88
N ALA A 206 -32.93 -3.11 -84.95
CA ALA A 206 -34.35 -3.27 -85.28
C ALA A 206 -34.91 -2.05 -86.05
N ALA A 207 -34.51 -0.83 -85.70
CA ALA A 207 -34.88 0.38 -86.41
C ALA A 207 -34.29 0.42 -87.83
N GLU A 208 -33.03 -0.01 -88.00
CA GLU A 208 -32.37 -0.13 -89.31
C GLU A 208 -33.03 -1.21 -90.17
N ALA A 209 -33.39 -2.35 -89.59
CA ALA A 209 -34.18 -3.38 -90.26
C ALA A 209 -35.57 -2.86 -90.66
N SER A 210 -36.25 -2.09 -89.81
CA SER A 210 -37.53 -1.46 -90.12
C SER A 210 -37.41 -0.38 -91.20
N ALA A 211 -36.34 0.40 -91.21
CA ALA A 211 -36.07 1.38 -92.26
C ALA A 211 -35.80 0.69 -93.60
N THR A 212 -35.06 -0.42 -93.59
CA THR A 212 -34.82 -1.27 -94.77
C THR A 212 -36.13 -1.87 -95.29
N ALA A 213 -36.99 -2.37 -94.41
CA ALA A 213 -38.31 -2.88 -94.78
C ALA A 213 -39.20 -1.79 -95.40
N SER A 214 -39.23 -0.59 -94.82
CA SER A 214 -39.95 0.57 -95.39
C SER A 214 -39.40 0.99 -96.76
N ALA A 215 -38.08 0.94 -96.96
CA ALA A 215 -37.46 1.24 -98.26
C ALA A 215 -37.84 0.19 -99.33
N VAL A 216 -37.87 -1.09 -98.97
CA VAL A 216 -38.35 -2.17 -99.86
C VAL A 216 -39.83 -1.98 -100.21
N GLN A 217 -40.66 -1.58 -99.24
CA GLN A 217 -42.08 -1.31 -99.46
C GLN A 217 -42.31 -0.08 -100.35
N ALA A 218 -41.48 0.96 -100.20
CA ALA A 218 -41.49 2.13 -101.08
C ALA A 218 -41.12 1.76 -102.52
N HIS A 219 -40.08 0.94 -102.72
CA HIS A 219 -39.66 0.47 -104.04
C HIS A 219 -40.72 -0.45 -104.69
N ALA A 220 -41.42 -1.28 -103.91
CA ALA A 220 -42.54 -2.07 -104.41
C ALA A 220 -43.71 -1.18 -104.87
N SER A 221 -43.97 -0.08 -104.15
CA SER A 221 -45.00 0.90 -104.51
C SER A 221 -44.62 1.69 -105.78
N GLU A 222 -43.33 1.99 -105.94
CA GLU A 222 -42.80 2.64 -107.15
C GLU A 222 -42.97 1.75 -108.39
N ILE A 223 -42.64 0.45 -108.29
CA ILE A 223 -42.89 -0.54 -109.37
C ILE A 223 -44.38 -0.62 -109.73
N ALA A 224 -45.28 -0.62 -108.72
CA ALA A 224 -46.72 -0.63 -108.95
C ALA A 224 -47.23 0.63 -109.67
N SER A 225 -46.66 1.79 -109.35
CA SER A 225 -46.99 3.05 -110.04
C SER A 225 -46.50 3.08 -111.50
N ALA A 226 -45.31 2.53 -111.78
CA ALA A 226 -44.80 2.37 -113.14
C ALA A 226 -45.65 1.38 -113.98
N GLY A 227 -46.12 0.30 -113.37
CA GLY A 227 -47.06 -0.63 -114.00
C GLY A 227 -48.39 0.04 -114.38
N SER A 228 -48.92 0.91 -113.51
CA SER A 228 -50.16 1.64 -113.76
C SER A 228 -50.02 2.69 -114.86
N ALA A 229 -48.88 3.39 -114.92
CA ALA A 229 -48.58 4.35 -115.99
C ALA A 229 -48.49 3.68 -117.38
N SER A 230 -47.95 2.46 -117.42
CA SER A 230 -47.83 1.66 -118.66
C SER A 230 -49.21 1.19 -119.17
N ALA A 231 -50.12 0.82 -118.27
CA ALA A 231 -51.49 0.41 -118.61
C ALA A 231 -52.34 1.59 -119.13
N ALA A 232 -52.10 2.80 -118.62
CA ALA A 232 -52.79 4.01 -119.09
C ALA A 232 -52.40 4.41 -120.53
N ALA A 233 -51.11 4.28 -120.89
CA ALA A 233 -50.64 4.59 -122.25
C ALA A 233 -51.17 3.60 -123.32
N GLN A 234 -51.37 2.34 -122.94
CA GLN A 234 -51.94 1.32 -123.83
C GLN A 234 -53.43 1.60 -124.12
N ALA A 235 -54.18 2.07 -123.12
CA ALA A 235 -55.61 2.40 -123.26
C ALA A 235 -55.89 3.60 -124.19
N GLU A 236 -55.01 4.60 -124.24
CA GLU A 236 -55.14 5.73 -125.17
C GLU A 236 -54.91 5.33 -126.64
N THR A 237 -54.09 4.30 -126.88
CA THR A 237 -53.78 3.83 -128.23
C THR A 237 -54.94 3.01 -128.81
N ASP A 238 -55.61 2.20 -127.98
CA ASP A 238 -56.77 1.40 -128.38
C ASP A 238 -58.05 2.25 -128.57
N GLY A 239 -58.19 3.36 -127.83
CA GLY A 239 -59.32 4.29 -127.98
C GLY A 239 -59.36 5.01 -129.34
N ALA A 240 -58.21 5.33 -129.92
CA ALA A 240 -58.12 6.00 -131.23
C ALA A 240 -58.44 5.07 -132.41
N PHE A 241 -58.18 3.77 -132.27
CA PHE A 241 -58.45 2.77 -133.31
C PHE A 241 -59.95 2.48 -133.49
N TRP A 242 -60.69 2.32 -132.38
CA TRP A 242 -62.12 2.01 -132.44
C TRP A 242 -63.00 3.19 -132.86
N ALA A 243 -62.57 4.44 -132.61
CA ALA A 243 -63.30 5.64 -133.04
C ALA A 243 -63.35 5.82 -134.57
N GLY A 244 -62.25 5.51 -135.28
CA GLY A 244 -62.20 5.62 -136.75
C GLY A 244 -62.97 4.53 -137.50
N GLN A 245 -63.26 3.40 -136.84
CA GLN A 245 -63.95 2.26 -137.44
C GLN A 245 -65.47 2.36 -137.32
N ALA A 246 -65.99 3.01 -136.27
CA ALA A 246 -67.42 3.24 -136.06
C ALA A 246 -68.06 4.21 -137.09
N GLU A 247 -67.31 5.23 -137.54
CA GLU A 247 -67.81 6.25 -138.48
C GLU A 247 -68.03 5.69 -139.90
N ARG A 248 -67.25 4.66 -140.29
CA ARG A 248 -67.37 4.00 -141.59
C ARG A 248 -68.54 3.01 -141.69
N PHE A 249 -68.97 2.42 -140.57
CA PHE A 249 -70.12 1.50 -140.54
C PHE A 249 -71.48 2.23 -140.48
N ALA A 250 -71.52 3.47 -139.96
CA ALA A 250 -72.75 4.27 -139.94
C ALA A 250 -73.21 4.72 -141.34
N VAL A 251 -72.27 5.16 -142.20
CA VAL A 251 -72.60 5.62 -143.57
C VAL A 251 -73.01 4.46 -144.49
N ALA A 252 -72.48 3.26 -144.27
CA ALA A 252 -72.85 2.07 -145.05
C ALA A 252 -74.22 1.49 -144.66
N ALA A 253 -74.64 1.65 -143.40
CA ALA A 253 -75.94 1.19 -142.90
C ALA A 253 -77.11 2.07 -143.38
N GLU A 254 -76.88 3.38 -143.54
CA GLU A 254 -77.90 4.34 -143.99
C GLU A 254 -78.21 4.18 -145.51
N ALA A 255 -77.21 3.81 -146.32
CA ALA A 255 -77.38 3.51 -147.74
C ALA A 255 -78.11 2.19 -148.01
N ALA A 256 -77.96 1.18 -147.14
CA ALA A 256 -78.62 -0.13 -147.29
C ALA A 256 -80.09 -0.13 -146.83
N ALA A 257 -80.44 0.68 -145.82
CA ALA A 257 -81.81 0.79 -145.31
C ALA A 257 -82.77 1.48 -146.30
N THR A 258 -82.26 2.40 -147.14
CA THR A 258 -83.08 3.15 -148.10
C THR A 258 -83.46 2.32 -149.34
N ILE A 259 -82.59 1.39 -149.78
CA ILE A 259 -82.82 0.55 -150.97
C ILE A 259 -83.82 -0.60 -150.70
N VAL A 260 -83.93 -1.09 -149.46
CA VAL A 260 -84.84 -2.20 -149.11
C VAL A 260 -86.28 -1.72 -148.86
N ALA A 261 -86.46 -0.46 -148.43
CA ALA A 261 -87.78 0.13 -148.15
C ALA A 261 -88.60 0.44 -149.43
N GLU A 262 -87.96 0.81 -150.55
CA GLU A 262 -88.67 1.14 -151.80
C GLU A 262 -89.13 -0.09 -152.62
N ALA A 263 -88.50 -1.25 -152.44
CA ALA A 263 -88.80 -2.44 -153.25
C ALA A 263 -89.94 -3.33 -152.71
N THR A 264 -90.40 -3.14 -151.47
CA THR A 264 -91.31 -4.11 -150.79
C THR A 264 -92.52 -3.50 -150.08
N GLY A 265 -92.67 -2.18 -149.99
CA GLY A 265 -93.89 -1.56 -149.44
C GLY A 265 -94.20 -1.93 -147.98
N LEU A 266 -93.16 -2.15 -147.15
CA LEU A 266 -93.24 -2.54 -145.74
C LEU A 266 -92.24 -1.73 -144.87
N ASP A 267 -92.72 -1.21 -143.74
CA ASP A 267 -92.07 -1.08 -142.40
C ASP A 267 -90.74 -0.31 -142.13
N LEU A 268 -90.70 0.40 -140.97
CA LEU A 268 -89.48 0.84 -140.24
C LEU A 268 -89.55 0.54 -138.72
N GLN A 269 -90.74 0.28 -138.16
CA GLN A 269 -90.95 0.09 -136.71
C GLN A 269 -90.83 -1.38 -136.26
N THR A 270 -90.93 -2.33 -137.17
CA THR A 270 -90.84 -3.77 -136.88
C THR A 270 -89.41 -4.29 -137.05
N LEU A 271 -88.54 -3.62 -137.83
CA LEU A 271 -87.10 -3.93 -137.96
C LEU A 271 -86.27 -3.53 -136.73
N ILE A 272 -86.67 -2.49 -135.98
CA ILE A 272 -85.92 -1.99 -134.81
C ILE A 272 -86.09 -2.90 -133.58
N VAL A 273 -87.17 -3.70 -133.51
CA VAL A 273 -87.46 -4.56 -132.34
C VAL A 273 -86.63 -5.86 -132.34
N SER A 274 -86.10 -6.32 -133.48
CA SER A 274 -85.21 -7.49 -133.55
C SER A 274 -83.74 -7.18 -133.28
N ALA A 275 -83.30 -5.91 -133.40
CA ALA A 275 -81.93 -5.51 -133.06
C ALA A 275 -81.68 -5.36 -131.54
N ARG A 276 -82.72 -5.40 -130.71
CA ARG A 276 -82.64 -5.20 -129.25
C ARG A 276 -82.46 -6.49 -128.41
N ARG A 277 -82.06 -7.62 -129.00
CA ARG A 277 -81.95 -8.91 -128.28
C ARG A 277 -80.62 -9.69 -128.44
N GLY A 278 -79.59 -9.11 -129.06
CA GLY A 278 -78.39 -9.86 -129.49
C GLY A 278 -77.06 -9.60 -128.79
N SER A 279 -76.95 -8.71 -127.80
CA SER A 279 -75.64 -8.23 -127.31
C SER A 279 -75.36 -8.47 -125.82
N ASP A 280 -75.81 -9.61 -125.27
CA ASP A 280 -75.66 -9.94 -123.84
C ASP A 280 -74.71 -11.11 -123.50
N TYR A 281 -73.90 -11.67 -124.41
CA TYR A 281 -73.14 -12.90 -124.07
C TYR A 281 -71.74 -13.12 -124.69
N ARG A 282 -70.97 -12.10 -125.14
CA ARG A 282 -69.63 -12.37 -125.75
C ARG A 282 -68.46 -11.42 -125.43
N THR A 283 -68.22 -11.09 -124.16
CA THR A 283 -66.85 -10.76 -123.68
C THR A 283 -66.67 -11.23 -122.23
N LEU A 284 -66.54 -12.55 -122.08
CA LEU A 284 -65.94 -13.29 -120.98
C LEU A 284 -64.44 -13.54 -121.27
N GLY A 285 -63.57 -13.62 -120.24
CA GLY A 285 -62.17 -14.12 -120.37
C GLY A 285 -61.17 -13.52 -119.34
N ILE A 286 -61.06 -13.96 -118.05
CA ILE A 286 -60.22 -15.07 -117.47
C ILE A 286 -58.70 -14.68 -117.43
N GLU A 287 -57.93 -14.63 -116.31
CA GLU A 287 -57.41 -15.67 -115.37
C GLU A 287 -56.77 -15.02 -114.09
N LEU A 288 -57.11 -15.48 -112.87
CA LEU A 288 -56.32 -16.31 -111.90
C LEU A 288 -55.11 -15.65 -111.16
N PHE A 289 -55.32 -15.15 -109.93
CA PHE A 289 -54.81 -15.65 -108.62
C PHE A 289 -55.21 -14.70 -107.48
#